data_AF-A0A970Y1J9-F1
#
_entry.id   AF-A0A970Y1J9-F1
#
_cell.length_a   1.000
_cell.length_b   1.000
_cell.length_c   1.000
_cell.angle_alpha   90.00
_cell.angle_beta   90.00
_cell.angle_gamma   90.00
#
_symmetry.space_group_name_H-M   'P 1'
#
loop_
_entity.id
_entity.type
_entity.pdbx_description
1 polymer ?
#
loop_
_entity_poly.entity_id
_entity_poly.type
_entity_poly.pdbx_seq_one_letter_code
_entity_poly.pdbx_strand_id
1 'polypeptide(L)'
;MPRYDTEWIDYTLASEQEFSVAVCGYSGLVRHLYIGRDPVRRAFARHVDVEEGFCRQGTHCLALDCPLNRSEPENLLHMLDMNEDEPLDEETARIWGTESTLEGFLLFARRITAELPEELRRRREPLGE
;
A
#
# COMPACT_ATOMS: atom_id res chain seq x y z
N MET A 1 -2.87 3.03 -22.73
CA MET A 1 -3.03 2.61 -21.33
C MET A 1 -2.94 3.85 -20.43
N PRO A 2 -4.08 4.35 -19.92
CA PRO A 2 -4.11 5.45 -18.95
C PRO A 2 -3.13 5.24 -17.79
N ARG A 3 -2.37 6.29 -17.47
CA ARG A 3 -1.44 6.31 -16.34
C ARG A 3 -2.04 7.19 -15.25
N TYR A 4 -2.00 6.76 -14.01
CA TYR A 4 -2.44 7.55 -12.87
C TYR A 4 -1.25 7.78 -11.95
N ASP A 5 -1.14 9.00 -11.44
CA ASP A 5 -0.03 9.36 -10.55
C ASP A 5 -0.07 8.55 -9.25
N THR A 6 1.08 8.35 -8.63
CA THR A 6 1.21 7.79 -7.27
C THR A 6 1.67 8.90 -6.35
N GLU A 7 0.82 9.26 -5.39
CA GLU A 7 1.19 10.21 -4.34
C GLU A 7 2.03 9.51 -3.29
N TRP A 8 3.11 10.15 -2.84
CA TRP A 8 3.88 9.68 -1.71
C TRP A 8 3.60 10.56 -0.50
N ILE A 9 3.23 9.94 0.62
CA ILE A 9 3.02 10.62 1.90
C ILE A 9 4.01 10.07 2.90
N ASP A 10 4.68 10.98 3.58
CA ASP A 10 5.69 10.70 4.57
C ASP A 10 5.08 10.83 5.96
N TYR A 11 5.31 9.82 6.80
CA TYR A 11 4.85 9.78 8.18
C TYR A 11 6.04 9.62 9.11
N THR A 12 5.90 10.15 10.32
CA THR A 12 6.85 9.97 11.41
C THR A 12 6.08 9.43 12.61
N LEU A 13 6.48 8.25 13.09
CA LEU A 13 5.91 7.66 14.30
C LEU A 13 6.40 8.42 15.55
N ALA A 14 5.72 8.20 16.69
CA ALA A 14 6.15 8.77 17.97
C ALA A 14 7.56 8.35 18.40
N SER A 15 8.05 7.20 17.89
CA SER A 15 9.41 6.72 18.06
C SER A 15 10.44 7.39 17.14
N GLU A 16 10.05 8.44 16.41
CA GLU A 16 10.84 9.11 15.36
C GLU A 16 11.14 8.24 14.12
N GLN A 17 10.65 6.99 14.11
CA GLN A 17 10.75 6.13 12.95
C GLN A 17 9.91 6.69 11.80
N GLU A 18 10.56 6.97 10.68
CA GLU A 18 9.88 7.41 9.47
C GLU A 18 9.37 6.23 8.66
N PHE A 19 8.25 6.41 7.98
CA PHE A 19 7.77 5.51 6.93
C PHE A 19 7.04 6.28 5.85
N SER A 20 6.93 5.69 4.67
CA SER A 20 6.29 6.30 3.51
C SER A 20 5.22 5.39 2.96
N VAL A 21 4.12 5.98 2.49
CA VAL A 21 3.05 5.25 1.78
C VAL A 21 2.87 5.80 0.38
N ALA A 22 2.57 4.90 -0.56
CA ALA A 22 2.23 5.23 -1.92
C ALA A 22 0.70 5.09 -2.10
N VAL A 23 0.04 6.19 -2.43
CA VAL A 23 -1.39 6.25 -2.69
C VAL A 23 -1.63 6.17 -4.18
N CYS A 24 -2.45 5.21 -4.59
CA CYS A 24 -2.80 4.95 -5.97
C CYS A 24 -3.73 6.04 -6.51
N GLY A 25 -3.35 6.78 -7.55
CA GLY A 25 -4.23 7.78 -8.17
C GLY A 25 -5.48 7.20 -8.84
N TYR A 26 -5.50 5.89 -9.16
CA TYR A 26 -6.68 5.24 -9.74
C TYR A 26 -7.73 4.85 -8.69
N SER A 27 -7.30 4.19 -7.60
CA SER A 27 -8.20 3.65 -6.57
C SER A 27 -8.34 4.55 -5.35
N GLY A 28 -7.41 5.48 -5.12
CA GLY A 28 -7.33 6.26 -3.90
C GLY A 28 -6.91 5.48 -2.65
N LEU A 29 -6.41 4.25 -2.84
CA LEU A 29 -6.02 3.34 -1.76
C LEU A 29 -4.49 3.29 -1.62
N VAL A 30 -4.00 3.01 -0.40
CA VAL A 30 -2.59 2.71 -0.18
C VAL A 30 -2.23 1.41 -0.91
N ARG A 31 -1.35 1.51 -1.90
CA ARG A 31 -0.91 0.37 -2.73
C ARG A 31 0.44 -0.19 -2.31
N HIS A 32 1.24 0.59 -1.59
CA HIS A 32 2.58 0.20 -1.14
C HIS A 32 2.95 1.04 0.10
N LEU A 33 3.75 0.48 0.99
CA LEU A 33 4.39 1.19 2.09
C LEU A 33 5.82 0.65 2.33
N TYR A 34 6.71 1.46 2.89
CA TYR A 34 8.01 1.00 3.39
C TYR A 34 8.52 1.90 4.51
N ILE A 35 9.46 1.40 5.31
CA ILE A 35 10.13 2.14 6.39
C ILE A 35 11.20 3.09 5.81
N GLY A 36 11.21 4.36 6.26
CA GLY A 36 12.10 5.42 5.79
C GLY A 36 11.56 6.19 4.58
N ARG A 37 12.46 6.82 3.82
CA ARG A 37 12.17 7.63 2.61
C ARG A 37 13.07 7.23 1.42
N ASP A 38 12.96 6.00 0.95
CA ASP A 38 13.73 5.45 -0.17
C ASP A 38 13.41 6.17 -1.50
N PRO A 39 14.32 7.01 -2.04
CA PRO A 39 14.08 7.75 -3.27
C PRO A 39 14.06 6.84 -4.51
N VAL A 40 14.72 5.67 -4.44
CA VAL A 40 14.78 4.70 -5.55
C VAL A 40 13.43 4.03 -5.71
N ARG A 41 12.84 3.53 -4.61
CA ARG A 41 11.47 2.96 -4.64
C ARG A 41 10.44 3.97 -5.14
N ARG A 42 10.54 5.23 -4.72
CA ARG A 42 9.68 6.32 -5.22
C ARG A 42 9.82 6.55 -6.72
N ALA A 43 11.03 6.42 -7.26
CA ALA A 43 11.26 6.58 -8.68
C ALA A 43 10.62 5.47 -9.52
N PHE A 44 10.55 4.24 -9.00
CA PHE A 44 9.94 3.10 -9.69
C PHE A 44 8.41 3.05 -9.55
N ALA A 45 7.86 3.47 -8.41
CA ALA A 45 6.43 3.49 -8.15
C ALA A 45 5.84 4.91 -8.26
N ARG A 46 6.13 5.58 -9.38
CA ARG A 46 5.57 6.92 -9.71
C ARG A 46 4.17 6.88 -10.29
N HIS A 47 3.80 5.81 -10.97
CA HIS A 47 2.50 5.70 -11.60
C HIS A 47 1.93 4.29 -11.46
N VAL A 48 0.63 4.19 -11.71
CA VAL A 48 -0.03 2.92 -12.04
C VAL A 48 -0.56 2.99 -13.46
N ASP A 49 -0.37 1.90 -14.19
CA ASP A 49 -0.87 1.77 -15.54
C ASP A 49 -2.12 0.90 -15.52
N VAL A 50 -3.25 1.48 -15.92
CA VAL A 50 -4.56 0.82 -15.87
C VAL A 50 -5.20 0.80 -17.24
N GLU A 51 -5.65 -0.38 -17.63
CA GLU A 51 -6.46 -0.65 -18.82
C GLU A 51 -7.70 -1.44 -18.37
N GLU A 52 -8.76 -1.51 -19.17
CA GLU A 52 -10.05 -2.11 -18.77
C GLU A 52 -9.88 -3.48 -18.06
N GLY A 53 -10.14 -3.53 -16.75
CA GLY A 53 -10.00 -4.75 -15.93
C GLY A 53 -8.56 -5.16 -15.57
N PHE A 54 -7.55 -4.34 -15.91
CA PHE A 54 -6.14 -4.66 -15.76
C PHE A 54 -5.34 -3.53 -15.10
N CYS A 55 -4.56 -3.88 -14.08
CA CYS A 55 -3.54 -3.02 -13.48
C CYS A 55 -2.18 -3.70 -13.61
N ARG A 56 -1.21 -3.05 -14.26
CA ARG A 56 0.12 -3.63 -14.49
C ARG A 56 0.89 -3.89 -13.20
N GLN A 57 0.64 -3.09 -12.16
CA GLN A 57 1.25 -3.19 -10.85
C GLN A 57 0.37 -3.97 -9.85
N GLY A 58 -0.71 -4.61 -10.31
CA GLY A 58 -1.69 -5.29 -9.46
C GLY A 58 -1.20 -6.57 -8.79
N THR A 59 0.01 -7.06 -9.09
CA THR A 59 0.59 -8.29 -8.50
C THR A 59 1.39 -8.04 -7.21
N HIS A 60 1.64 -6.78 -6.87
CA HIS A 60 2.41 -6.37 -5.69
C HIS A 60 1.72 -5.16 -5.03
N CYS A 61 0.43 -5.32 -4.68
CA CYS A 61 -0.43 -4.23 -4.24
C CYS A 61 -1.11 -4.56 -2.91
N LEU A 62 -0.97 -3.66 -1.93
CA LEU A 62 -1.56 -3.82 -0.59
C LEU A 62 -3.08 -3.62 -0.56
N ALA A 63 -3.65 -2.93 -1.55
CA ALA A 63 -5.08 -2.65 -1.64
C ALA A 63 -5.87 -3.84 -2.19
N LEU A 64 -5.97 -4.94 -1.43
CA LEU A 64 -6.59 -6.21 -1.86
C LEU A 64 -8.08 -6.09 -2.20
N ASP A 65 -8.73 -5.02 -1.72
CA ASP A 65 -10.12 -4.65 -2.01
C ASP A 65 -10.29 -3.92 -3.35
N CYS A 66 -9.20 -3.52 -4.01
CA CYS A 66 -9.25 -2.95 -5.36
C CYS A 66 -9.63 -4.03 -6.38
N PRO A 67 -10.64 -3.81 -7.25
CA PRO A 67 -11.07 -4.81 -8.24
C PRO A 67 -10.03 -5.12 -9.31
N LEU A 68 -8.97 -4.32 -9.42
CA LEU A 68 -7.86 -4.54 -10.34
C LEU A 68 -6.64 -5.20 -9.68
N ASN A 69 -6.70 -5.44 -8.37
CA ASN A 69 -5.66 -6.15 -7.65
C ASN A 69 -5.74 -7.65 -7.95
N ARG A 70 -4.57 -8.27 -8.08
CA ARG A 70 -4.37 -9.69 -8.41
C ARG A 70 -3.33 -10.32 -7.49
N SER A 71 -2.92 -9.59 -6.45
CA SER A 71 -1.98 -10.07 -5.45
C SER A 71 -2.69 -11.10 -4.58
N GLU A 72 -2.02 -12.21 -4.35
CA GLU A 72 -2.42 -13.14 -3.30
C GLU A 72 -1.72 -12.72 -2.01
N PRO A 73 -2.38 -12.75 -0.84
CA PRO A 73 -1.78 -12.30 0.42
C PRO A 73 -0.41 -12.92 0.70
N GLU A 74 -0.24 -14.21 0.43
CA GLU A 74 0.99 -14.96 0.66
C GLU A 74 2.15 -14.41 -0.18
N ASN A 75 1.84 -13.93 -1.39
CA ASN A 75 2.80 -13.27 -2.25
C ASN A 75 3.20 -11.90 -1.72
N LEU A 76 2.61 -11.35 -0.65
CA LEU A 76 3.05 -10.07 -0.05
C LEU A 76 4.03 -10.26 1.10
N LEU A 77 4.28 -11.50 1.57
CA LEU A 77 5.27 -11.78 2.62
C LEU A 77 6.68 -11.33 2.22
N HIS A 78 7.05 -11.43 0.94
CA HIS A 78 8.34 -10.93 0.47
C HIS A 78 8.50 -9.40 0.63
N MET A 79 7.40 -8.63 0.71
CA MET A 79 7.48 -7.19 0.98
C MET A 79 7.91 -6.89 2.41
N LEU A 80 7.76 -7.87 3.30
CA LEU A 80 8.17 -7.85 4.69
C LEU A 80 9.50 -8.60 4.90
N ASP A 81 10.15 -9.06 3.84
CA ASP A 81 11.32 -9.95 3.88
C ASP A 81 11.06 -11.24 4.70
N MET A 82 9.80 -11.73 4.68
CA MET A 82 9.36 -12.92 5.39
C MET A 82 9.13 -14.09 4.42
N ASN A 83 9.51 -15.31 4.83
CA ASN A 83 9.26 -16.53 4.05
C ASN A 83 7.92 -17.19 4.40
N GLU A 84 7.49 -17.04 5.64
CA GLU A 84 6.22 -17.50 6.19
C GLU A 84 5.64 -16.40 7.07
N ASP A 85 4.33 -16.43 7.29
CA ASP A 85 3.68 -15.49 8.19
C ASP A 85 4.03 -15.82 9.64
N GLU A 86 4.62 -14.86 10.33
CA GLU A 86 5.04 -14.98 11.73
C GLU A 86 4.02 -14.28 12.64
N PRO A 87 3.83 -14.76 13.88
CA PRO A 87 2.87 -14.15 14.77
C PRO A 87 3.34 -12.76 15.26
N LEU A 88 2.41 -11.83 15.36
CA LEU A 88 2.60 -10.56 16.08
C LEU A 88 2.83 -10.84 17.57
N ASP A 89 3.50 -9.90 18.25
CA ASP A 89 3.56 -9.94 19.71
C ASP A 89 2.15 -9.79 20.32
N GLU A 90 1.96 -10.33 21.53
CA GLU A 90 0.64 -10.43 22.16
C GLU A 90 -0.07 -9.07 22.32
N GLU A 91 0.69 -8.01 22.58
CA GLU A 91 0.14 -6.65 22.73
C GLU A 91 -0.37 -6.14 21.39
N THR A 92 0.46 -6.21 20.35
CA THR A 92 0.08 -5.79 19.00
C THR A 92 -1.07 -6.61 18.45
N ALA A 93 -1.06 -7.93 18.65
CA ALA A 93 -2.13 -8.82 18.19
C ALA A 93 -3.49 -8.44 18.78
N ARG A 94 -3.53 -8.08 20.07
CA ARG A 94 -4.75 -7.63 20.75
C ARG A 94 -5.26 -6.30 20.21
N ILE A 95 -4.37 -5.35 19.90
CA ILE A 95 -4.73 -4.04 19.37
C ILE A 95 -5.34 -4.16 17.97
N TRP A 96 -4.74 -4.99 17.12
CA TRP A 96 -5.15 -5.14 15.72
C TRP A 96 -6.20 -6.23 15.49
N GLY A 97 -6.43 -7.10 16.48
CA GLY A 97 -7.41 -8.17 16.41
C GLY A 97 -6.99 -9.33 15.50
N THR A 98 -5.69 -9.51 15.29
CA THR A 98 -5.12 -10.61 14.51
C THR A 98 -3.77 -11.02 15.08
N GLU A 99 -3.46 -12.32 15.02
CA GLU A 99 -2.12 -12.83 15.35
C GLU A 99 -1.19 -12.80 14.13
N SER A 100 -1.72 -12.63 12.91
CA SER A 100 -0.93 -12.64 11.66
C SER A 100 -0.22 -11.31 11.44
N THR A 101 1.10 -11.36 11.22
CA THR A 101 1.88 -10.15 10.85
C THR A 101 1.44 -9.61 9.51
N LEU A 102 1.23 -10.48 8.52
CA LEU A 102 0.73 -10.09 7.21
C LEU A 102 -0.65 -9.43 7.28
N GLU A 103 -1.59 -10.03 8.03
CA GLU A 103 -2.92 -9.44 8.19
C GLU A 103 -2.85 -8.10 8.92
N GLY A 104 -2.06 -8.01 10.00
CA GLY A 104 -1.82 -6.76 10.72
C GLY A 104 -1.27 -5.67 9.80
N PHE A 105 -0.35 -6.02 8.91
CA PHE A 105 0.21 -5.12 7.90
C PHE A 105 -0.83 -4.62 6.89
N LEU A 106 -1.70 -5.51 6.41
CA LEU A 106 -2.80 -5.15 5.50
C LEU A 106 -3.86 -4.27 6.20
N LEU A 107 -4.18 -4.58 7.45
CA LEU A 107 -5.07 -3.75 8.29
C LEU A 107 -4.47 -2.36 8.53
N PHE A 108 -3.15 -2.29 8.75
CA PHE A 108 -2.45 -1.02 8.87
C PHE A 108 -2.59 -0.18 7.60
N ALA A 109 -2.33 -0.76 6.42
CA ALA A 109 -2.51 -0.07 5.14
C ALA A 109 -3.95 0.42 4.90
N ARG A 110 -4.96 -0.38 5.30
CA ARG A 110 -6.38 0.01 5.25
C ARG A 110 -6.70 1.17 6.21
N ARG A 111 -6.15 1.14 7.42
CA ARG A 111 -6.32 2.22 8.39
C ARG A 111 -5.71 3.52 7.89
N ILE A 112 -4.49 3.49 7.38
CA ILE A 112 -3.87 4.67 6.76
C ILE A 112 -4.74 5.18 5.61
N THR A 113 -5.23 4.29 4.76
CA THR A 113 -6.16 4.65 3.67
C THR A 113 -7.41 5.37 4.19
N ALA A 114 -8.00 4.95 5.31
CA ALA A 114 -9.16 5.60 5.91
C ALA A 114 -8.84 7.00 6.48
N GLU A 115 -7.60 7.22 6.93
CA GLU A 115 -7.10 8.48 7.48
C GLU A 115 -6.59 9.46 6.41
N LEU A 116 -6.49 9.02 5.13
CA LEU A 116 -6.08 9.89 4.03
C LEU A 116 -7.06 11.05 3.81
N PRO A 117 -6.55 12.23 3.41
CA PRO A 117 -7.37 13.33 2.92
C PRO A 117 -8.34 12.86 1.82
N GLU A 118 -9.56 13.40 1.83
CA GLU A 118 -10.64 12.94 0.96
C GLU A 118 -10.30 13.06 -0.53
N GLU A 119 -9.55 14.10 -0.90
CA GLU A 119 -9.05 14.33 -2.25
C GLU A 119 -8.12 13.21 -2.74
N LEU A 120 -7.37 12.57 -1.84
CA LEU A 120 -6.45 11.49 -2.19
C LEU A 120 -7.15 10.13 -2.25
N ARG A 121 -8.31 9.99 -1.61
CA ARG A 121 -9.14 8.76 -1.60
C ARG A 121 -10.03 8.60 -2.82
N ARG A 122 -10.07 9.59 -3.70
CA ARG A 122 -10.87 9.56 -4.94
C ARG A 122 -10.00 9.23 -6.14
N ARG A 123 -10.61 8.64 -7.17
CA ARG A 123 -9.97 8.48 -8.48
C ARG A 123 -9.58 9.85 -9.03
N ARG A 124 -8.32 10.00 -9.43
CA ARG A 124 -7.76 11.19 -10.07
C ARG A 124 -7.90 11.08 -11.59
N GLU A 125 -7.76 12.22 -12.26
CA GLU A 125 -7.63 12.23 -13.71
C GLU A 125 -6.35 11.46 -14.13
N PRO A 126 -6.40 10.72 -15.24
CA PRO A 126 -5.20 10.13 -15.78
C PRO A 126 -4.22 11.23 -16.21
N LEU A 127 -2.93 10.93 -16.12
CA LEU A 127 -1.87 11.74 -16.70
C LEU A 127 -2.13 11.86 -18.21
N GLY A 128 -2.05 13.08 -18.73
CA GLY A 128 -2.08 13.34 -20.17
C GLY A 128 -0.98 12.57 -20.91
N GLU A 129 -1.12 12.42 -22.23
CA GLU A 129 -0.11 11.78 -23.07
C GLU A 129 1.27 12.42 -22.94
#